data_AF-K9S7F6-F1
#
_entry.id   AF-K9S7F6-F1
#
_cell.length_a   1.000
_cell.length_b   1.000
_cell.length_c   1.000
_cell.angle_alpha   90.00
_cell.angle_beta   90.00
_cell.angle_gamma   90.00
#
_symmetry.space_group_name_H-M   'P 1'
#
loop_
_entity.id
_entity.type
_entity.pdbx_description
1 polymer ?
#
loop_
_entity_poly.entity_id
_entity_poly.type
_entity_poly.pdbx_seq_one_letter_code
_entity_poly.pdbx_strand_id
1 'polypeptide(L)'
;MESYKAARYAGYAVKSIYEDLVHSGKKELGEFYLKDGNYITWKIKVRVTGNRGRYLKLKSNLSDDTIRVSADGYKPSKYLQMRLEEWMAFAAYVKTRDSRLKSCLEDVLDRLVADVR
;
A
#
# COMPACT_ATOMS: atom_id res chain seq x y z
N MET A 1 -6.49 -23.78 17.76
CA MET A 1 -5.63 -22.88 18.58
C MET A 1 -4.90 -21.85 17.72
N GLU A 2 -4.44 -22.20 16.51
CA GLU A 2 -3.80 -21.25 15.58
C GLU A 2 -4.73 -20.18 15.01
N SER A 3 -5.99 -20.54 14.72
CA SER A 3 -7.01 -19.60 14.21
C SER A 3 -7.28 -18.43 15.16
N TYR A 4 -7.31 -18.67 16.47
CA TYR A 4 -7.49 -17.63 17.48
C TYR A 4 -6.29 -16.66 17.53
N LYS A 5 -5.06 -17.17 17.40
CA LYS A 5 -3.85 -16.33 17.35
C LYS A 5 -3.84 -15.45 16.10
N ALA A 6 -4.20 -16.00 14.94
CA ALA A 6 -4.30 -15.26 13.69
C ALA A 6 -5.37 -14.16 13.74
N ALA A 7 -6.57 -14.48 14.23
CA ALA A 7 -7.66 -13.52 14.39
C ALA A 7 -7.30 -12.39 15.36
N ARG A 8 -6.67 -12.72 16.50
CA ARG A 8 -6.19 -11.74 17.46
C ARG A 8 -5.12 -10.82 16.87
N TYR A 9 -4.19 -11.38 16.09
CA TYR A 9 -3.13 -10.61 15.43
C TYR A 9 -3.69 -9.66 14.37
N ALA A 10 -4.64 -10.13 13.54
CA ALA A 10 -5.36 -9.29 12.60
C ALA A 10 -6.13 -8.16 13.31
N GLY A 11 -6.80 -8.47 14.42
CA GLY A 11 -7.48 -7.47 15.25
C GLY A 11 -6.55 -6.38 15.79
N TYR A 12 -5.35 -6.76 16.28
CA TYR A 12 -4.34 -5.78 16.70
C TYR A 12 -3.82 -4.93 15.55
N ALA A 13 -3.59 -5.52 14.37
CA ALA A 13 -3.15 -4.77 13.20
C ALA A 13 -4.20 -3.73 12.79
N VAL A 14 -5.47 -4.12 12.70
CA VAL A 14 -6.58 -3.21 12.38
C VAL A 14 -6.72 -2.10 13.44
N LYS A 15 -6.66 -2.44 14.72
CA LYS A 15 -6.73 -1.46 15.81
C LYS A 15 -5.56 -0.46 15.74
N SER A 16 -4.33 -0.93 15.53
CA SER A 16 -3.17 -0.06 15.39
C SER A 16 -3.29 0.87 14.17
N ILE A 17 -3.80 0.36 13.03
CA ILE A 17 -4.06 1.19 11.86
C ILE A 17 -5.11 2.25 12.17
N TYR A 18 -6.20 1.89 12.85
CA TYR A 18 -7.23 2.84 13.25
C TYR A 18 -6.70 3.92 14.19
N GLU A 19 -5.93 3.56 15.20
CA GLU A 19 -5.28 4.52 16.10
C GLU A 19 -4.32 5.44 15.32
N ASP A 20 -3.56 4.88 14.36
CA ASP A 20 -2.71 5.66 13.47
C ASP A 20 -3.53 6.66 12.62
N LEU A 21 -4.73 6.26 12.16
CA LEU A 21 -5.64 7.12 11.39
C LEU A 21 -6.22 8.27 12.24
N VAL A 22 -6.68 7.98 13.46
CA VAL A 22 -7.43 8.94 14.30
C VAL A 22 -6.51 9.92 15.01
N HIS A 23 -5.34 9.46 15.48
CA HIS A 23 -4.52 10.24 16.41
C HIS A 23 -3.21 10.80 15.83
N SER A 24 -2.75 10.31 14.67
CA SER A 24 -1.36 10.58 14.23
C SER A 24 -1.20 11.71 13.21
N GLY A 25 -2.29 12.29 12.70
CA GLY A 25 -2.20 13.30 11.63
C GLY A 25 -1.50 12.76 10.37
N LYS A 26 -0.35 13.35 10.00
CA LYS A 26 0.44 12.93 8.84
C LYS A 26 1.54 11.94 9.26
N LYS A 27 1.32 10.64 9.06
CA LYS A 27 2.28 9.59 9.46
C LYS A 27 2.57 8.61 8.32
N GLU A 28 3.86 8.35 8.09
CA GLU A 28 4.30 7.20 7.29
C GLU A 28 4.12 5.94 8.14
N LEU A 29 3.32 4.99 7.66
CA LEU A 29 3.05 3.74 8.38
C LEU A 29 4.21 2.75 8.20
N GLY A 30 4.88 2.82 7.05
CA GLY A 30 6.04 2.03 6.71
C GLY A 30 6.20 1.86 5.20
N GLU A 31 7.19 1.06 4.82
CA GLU A 31 7.53 0.80 3.43
C GLU A 31 7.92 -0.66 3.19
N PHE A 32 7.83 -1.08 1.93
CA PHE A 32 8.22 -2.41 1.49
C PHE A 32 8.40 -2.48 -0.02
N TYR A 33 8.84 -3.64 -0.50
CA TYR A 33 9.03 -3.92 -1.91
C TYR A 33 8.03 -4.98 -2.38
N LEU A 34 7.45 -4.76 -3.56
CA LEU A 34 6.68 -5.75 -4.31
C LEU A 34 7.14 -5.77 -5.76
N LYS A 35 6.87 -6.88 -6.44
CA LYS A 35 7.05 -6.98 -7.88
C LYS A 35 5.68 -6.90 -8.54
N ASP A 36 5.61 -6.24 -9.68
CA ASP A 36 4.46 -6.35 -10.57
C ASP A 36 4.61 -7.58 -11.51
N GLY A 37 3.60 -7.83 -12.33
CA GLY A 37 3.57 -8.89 -13.35
C GLY A 37 4.63 -8.74 -14.44
N ASN A 38 5.25 -7.56 -14.58
CA ASN A 38 6.39 -7.30 -15.47
C ASN A 38 7.75 -7.49 -14.76
N TYR A 39 7.74 -8.05 -13.54
CA TYR A 39 8.91 -8.27 -12.68
C TYR A 39 9.63 -6.98 -12.23
N ILE A 40 8.99 -5.82 -12.38
CA ILE A 40 9.53 -4.53 -11.95
C ILE A 40 9.37 -4.43 -10.44
N THR A 41 10.46 -4.08 -9.75
CA THR A 41 10.44 -3.95 -8.29
C THR A 41 10.02 -2.55 -7.87
N TRP A 42 8.92 -2.47 -7.14
CA TRP A 42 8.33 -1.25 -6.63
C TRP A 42 8.59 -1.10 -5.14
N LYS A 43 9.22 0.01 -4.75
CA LYS A 43 9.24 0.49 -3.38
C LYS A 43 7.94 1.22 -3.08
N ILE A 44 7.14 0.65 -2.20
CA ILE A 44 5.83 1.16 -1.79
C ILE A 44 5.95 1.77 -0.39
N LYS A 45 5.65 3.06 -0.29
CA LYS A 45 5.54 3.79 0.99
C LYS A 45 4.06 4.02 1.30
N VAL A 46 3.61 3.53 2.45
CA VAL A 46 2.22 3.66 2.90
C VAL A 46 2.10 4.84 3.85
N ARG A 47 1.19 5.77 3.56
CA ARG A 47 0.99 6.98 4.35
C ARG A 47 -0.48 7.22 4.67
N VAL A 48 -0.74 7.70 5.88
CA VAL A 48 -1.98 8.39 6.24
C VAL A 48 -1.73 9.89 6.35
N THR A 49 -2.67 10.69 5.88
CA THR A 49 -2.59 12.16 5.93
C THR A 49 -3.86 12.75 6.54
N GLY A 50 -4.17 12.45 7.81
CA GLY A 50 -5.36 12.95 8.51
C GLY A 50 -6.60 13.05 7.60
N ASN A 51 -7.20 14.25 7.53
CA ASN A 51 -8.39 14.53 6.72
C ASN A 51 -8.15 14.53 5.20
N ARG A 52 -6.90 14.60 4.74
CA ARG A 52 -6.56 14.58 3.30
C ARG A 52 -6.64 13.18 2.72
N GLY A 53 -6.60 12.13 3.55
CA GLY A 53 -6.89 10.77 3.14
C GLY A 53 -5.68 9.82 3.17
N ARG A 54 -5.77 8.79 2.32
CA ARG A 54 -5.00 7.54 2.37
C ARG A 54 -4.20 7.39 1.09
N TYR A 55 -2.89 7.24 1.24
CA TYR A 55 -1.99 7.40 0.11
C TYR A 55 -0.91 6.33 0.05
N LEU A 56 -0.54 5.96 -1.17
CA LEU A 56 0.70 5.25 -1.48
C LEU A 56 1.66 6.16 -2.23
N LYS A 57 2.95 6.00 -1.98
CA LYS A 57 3.99 6.51 -2.88
C LYS A 57 4.74 5.34 -3.47
N LEU A 58 4.64 5.23 -4.80
CA LEU A 58 5.32 4.24 -5.61
C LEU A 58 6.65 4.82 -6.10
N LYS A 59 7.70 4.01 -6.04
CA LYS A 59 8.99 4.28 -6.68
C LYS A 59 9.50 3.00 -7.31
N SER A 60 10.07 3.08 -8.50
CA SER A 60 10.79 1.97 -9.14
C SER A 60 12.14 2.49 -9.65
N ASN A 61 12.91 1.60 -10.27
CA ASN A 61 14.13 1.97 -11.01
C ASN A 61 13.85 2.47 -12.43
N LEU A 62 12.58 2.55 -12.83
CA LEU A 62 12.18 3.12 -14.11
C LEU A 62 12.35 4.64 -14.07
N SER A 63 12.53 5.23 -15.25
CA SER A 63 12.42 6.66 -15.40
C SER A 63 10.97 7.10 -15.15
N ASP A 64 10.81 8.29 -14.55
CA ASP A 64 9.50 8.81 -14.13
C ASP A 64 8.49 8.85 -15.29
N ASP A 65 8.92 9.22 -16.50
CA ASP A 65 8.12 9.23 -17.75
C ASP A 65 7.60 7.85 -18.19
N THR A 66 8.20 6.77 -17.71
CA THR A 66 7.77 5.38 -17.99
C THR A 66 6.69 4.92 -17.00
N ILE A 67 6.57 5.57 -15.85
CA ILE A 67 5.61 5.18 -14.80
C ILE A 67 4.23 5.73 -15.15
N ARG A 68 3.39 4.89 -15.76
CA ARG A 68 1.95 5.14 -15.88
C ARG A 68 1.21 4.43 -14.75
N VAL A 69 0.24 5.11 -14.16
CA VAL A 69 -0.66 4.51 -13.19
C VAL A 69 -2.10 4.79 -13.53
N SER A 70 -3.00 3.90 -13.11
CA SER A 70 -4.44 3.96 -13.41
C SER A 70 -5.21 5.12 -12.74
N ALA A 71 -4.52 6.11 -12.20
CA ALA A 71 -5.12 7.20 -11.44
C ALA A 71 -4.88 8.54 -12.11
N ASP A 72 -5.99 9.21 -12.43
CA ASP A 72 -5.99 10.47 -13.14
C ASP A 72 -5.12 11.53 -12.47
N GLY A 73 -4.25 12.17 -13.26
CA GLY A 73 -3.38 13.25 -12.79
C GLY A 73 -2.25 12.83 -11.86
N TYR A 74 -2.00 11.52 -11.70
CA TYR A 74 -0.83 11.04 -10.99
C TYR A 74 0.45 11.55 -11.66
N LYS A 75 1.40 11.99 -10.81
CA LYS A 75 2.76 12.25 -11.24
C LYS A 75 3.69 11.23 -10.56
N PRO A 76 4.67 10.70 -11.28
CA PRO A 76 5.70 9.83 -10.71
C PRO A 76 6.28 10.40 -9.42
N SER A 77 6.61 9.52 -8.48
CA SER A 77 7.11 9.89 -7.14
C SER A 77 6.16 10.77 -6.29
N LYS A 78 4.91 11.02 -6.72
CA LYS A 78 3.86 11.61 -5.88
C LYS A 78 3.04 10.53 -5.16
N TYR A 79 2.18 11.02 -4.27
CA TYR A 79 1.26 10.20 -3.51
C TYR A 79 0.01 9.93 -4.35
N LEU A 80 -0.25 8.65 -4.60
CA LEU A 80 -1.46 8.12 -5.18
C LEU A 80 -2.53 7.99 -4.09
N GLN A 81 -3.67 8.64 -4.27
CA GLN A 81 -4.83 8.45 -3.41
C GLN A 81 -5.53 7.13 -3.77
N MET A 82 -5.94 6.37 -2.78
CA MET A 82 -6.52 5.03 -2.97
C MET A 82 -7.86 4.86 -2.26
N ARG A 83 -8.60 3.83 -2.68
CA ARG A 83 -9.78 3.36 -1.93
C ARG A 83 -9.35 2.83 -0.56
N LEU A 84 -10.25 2.90 0.41
CA LEU A 84 -9.96 2.53 1.80
C LEU A 84 -9.52 1.07 1.90
N GLU A 85 -10.23 0.18 1.22
CA GLU A 85 -10.08 -1.26 1.31
C GLU A 85 -8.72 -1.70 0.78
N GLU A 86 -8.32 -1.16 -0.38
CA GLU A 86 -7.01 -1.41 -0.98
C GLU A 86 -5.91 -0.87 -0.08
N TRP A 87 -6.01 0.39 0.35
CA TRP A 87 -5.02 0.98 1.24
C TRP A 87 -4.89 0.23 2.57
N MET A 88 -6.01 -0.28 3.12
CA MET A 88 -5.99 -1.10 4.34
C MET A 88 -5.21 -2.39 4.14
N ALA A 89 -5.27 -3.02 2.96
CA ALA A 89 -4.45 -4.19 2.66
C ALA A 89 -2.95 -3.84 2.69
N PHE A 90 -2.55 -2.72 2.07
CA PHE A 90 -1.16 -2.24 2.14
C PHE A 90 -0.73 -1.92 3.57
N ALA A 91 -1.58 -1.23 4.33
CA ALA A 91 -1.31 -0.88 5.73
C ALA A 91 -1.22 -2.11 6.63
N ALA A 92 -2.10 -3.10 6.44
CA ALA A 92 -2.06 -4.37 7.14
C ALA A 92 -0.76 -5.10 6.85
N TYR A 93 -0.37 -5.23 5.58
CA TYR A 93 0.88 -5.91 5.21
C TYR A 93 2.13 -5.23 5.75
N VAL A 94 2.15 -3.89 5.90
CA VAL A 94 3.25 -3.18 6.57
C VAL A 94 3.43 -3.67 8.01
N LYS A 95 2.32 -3.90 8.73
CA LYS A 95 2.33 -4.29 10.14
C LYS A 95 2.54 -5.79 10.33
N THR A 96 1.92 -6.61 9.47
CA THR A 96 1.86 -8.06 9.65
C THR A 96 2.91 -8.82 8.87
N ARG A 97 3.35 -8.29 7.72
CA ARG A 97 4.16 -9.02 6.72
C ARG A 97 3.54 -10.35 6.30
N ASP A 98 2.22 -10.47 6.38
CA ASP A 98 1.50 -11.71 6.06
C ASP A 98 1.62 -12.02 4.56
N SER A 99 2.25 -13.15 4.23
CA SER A 99 2.43 -13.61 2.86
C SER A 99 1.12 -13.85 2.12
N ARG A 100 0.01 -14.11 2.83
CA ARG A 100 -1.31 -14.28 2.24
C ARG A 100 -1.85 -12.98 1.65
N LEU A 101 -1.45 -11.84 2.21
CA LEU A 101 -1.79 -10.53 1.65
C LEU A 101 -0.92 -10.18 0.45
N LYS A 102 0.29 -10.75 0.34
CA LYS A 102 1.27 -10.41 -0.69
C LYS A 102 0.71 -10.58 -2.11
N SER A 103 0.10 -11.72 -2.41
CA SER A 103 -0.47 -12.00 -3.74
C SER A 103 -1.61 -11.03 -4.08
N CYS A 104 -2.51 -10.73 -3.13
CA CYS A 104 -3.56 -9.72 -3.33
C CYS A 104 -2.98 -8.32 -3.59
N LEU A 105 -1.88 -7.97 -2.92
CA LEU A 105 -1.21 -6.69 -3.14
C LEU A 105 -0.47 -6.63 -4.48
N GLU A 106 0.04 -7.76 -4.98
CA GLU A 106 0.62 -7.86 -6.32
C GLU A 106 -0.48 -7.63 -7.38
N ASP A 107 -1.66 -8.25 -7.25
CA ASP A 107 -2.80 -8.00 -8.16
C ASP A 107 -3.27 -6.53 -8.13
N VAL A 108 -3.32 -5.93 -6.94
CA VAL A 108 -3.65 -4.50 -6.81
C VAL A 108 -2.57 -3.64 -7.45
N LEU A 109 -1.29 -3.95 -7.22
CA LEU A 109 -0.18 -3.23 -7.81
C LEU A 109 -0.21 -3.31 -9.33
N ASP A 110 -0.45 -4.50 -9.89
CA ASP A 110 -0.55 -4.72 -11.32
C ASP A 110 -1.63 -3.83 -11.94
N ARG A 111 -2.84 -3.84 -11.36
CA ARG A 111 -3.90 -2.93 -11.83
C ARG A 111 -3.50 -1.47 -11.71
N LEU A 112 -2.77 -1.09 -10.67
CA LEU A 112 -2.33 0.29 -10.49
C LEU A 112 -1.29 0.71 -11.52
N VAL A 113 -0.42 -0.18 -11.99
CA VAL A 113 0.74 0.15 -12.86
C VAL A 113 0.65 -0.48 -14.27
N ALA A 114 -0.48 -1.10 -14.63
CA ALA A 114 -0.64 -1.87 -15.87
C ALA A 114 -0.44 -1.08 -17.18
N ASP A 115 -0.48 0.25 -17.17
CA ASP A 115 -0.42 1.09 -18.39
C ASP A 115 1.00 1.41 -18.89
N VAL A 116 2.01 0.61 -18.52
CA VAL A 116 3.37 0.71 -19.08
C VAL A 116 3.38 0.10 -20.50
N ARG A 117 3.05 0.92 -21.50
CA ARG A 117 3.30 0.66 -22.93
C ARG A 117 3.93 1.86 -23.61
#